data_AF-A0A7W1W0Y1-F1
#
_entry.id   AF-A0A7W1W0Y1-F1
#
_cell.length_a   1.000
_cell.length_b   1.000
_cell.length_c   1.000
_cell.angle_alpha   90.00
_cell.angle_beta   90.00
_cell.angle_gamma   90.00
#
_symmetry.space_group_name_H-M   'P 1'
#
loop_
_entity.id
_entity.type
_entity.pdbx_description
1 polymer ?
#
loop_
_entity_poly.entity_id
_entity_poly.type
_entity_poly.pdbx_seq_one_letter_code
_entity_poly.pdbx_strand_id
1 'polypeptide(L)'
;MKKLDILIVRSFIGPFIATFFITLFVLILQFFWLWIDDFVGKGIDGPIFIKLIIYLSATLVPLALPLAVLLSSIMTFGNLGETFELVAIKSAGIGLLRFMRP
;
A
#
# COMPACT_ATOMS: atom_id res chain seq x y z
N MET A 1 22.84 5.74 -11.63
CA MET A 1 21.83 4.76 -11.21
C MET A 1 22.36 3.38 -11.53
N LYS A 2 22.54 2.52 -10.53
CA LYS A 2 23.01 1.16 -10.76
C LYS A 2 21.81 0.29 -11.16
N LYS A 3 22.03 -0.76 -11.96
CA LYS A 3 20.96 -1.69 -12.37
C LYS A 3 20.20 -2.29 -11.17
N LEU A 4 20.85 -2.35 -10.00
CA LEU A 4 20.27 -2.80 -8.73
C LEU A 4 19.11 -1.91 -8.25
N ASP A 5 19.28 -0.58 -8.31
CA ASP A 5 18.28 0.39 -7.81
C ASP A 5 17.00 0.30 -8.65
N ILE A 6 17.14 0.12 -9.97
CA ILE A 6 16.02 -0.09 -10.91
C ILE A 6 15.27 -1.39 -10.60
N LEU A 7 15.99 -2.45 -10.21
CA LEU A 7 15.40 -3.74 -9.86
C LEU A 7 14.56 -3.62 -8.59
N ILE A 8 15.08 -2.92 -7.57
CA ILE A 8 14.38 -2.68 -6.29
C ILE A 8 13.13 -1.83 -6.53
N VAL A 9 13.24 -0.73 -7.27
CA VAL A 9 12.10 0.16 -7.56
C VAL A 9 11.02 -0.58 -8.36
N ARG A 10 11.41 -1.41 -9.34
CA ARG A 10 10.45 -2.18 -10.14
C ARG A 10 9.78 -3.30 -9.32
N SER A 11 10.51 -3.91 -8.40
CA SER A 11 9.98 -4.92 -7.47
C SER A 11 9.06 -4.32 -6.41
N PHE A 12 9.30 -3.07 -5.99
CA PHE A 12 8.47 -2.36 -5.01
C PHE A 12 7.17 -1.79 -5.59
N ILE A 13 7.21 -1.25 -6.81
CA ILE A 13 6.06 -0.58 -7.43
C ILE A 13 4.85 -1.52 -7.65
N GLY A 14 5.08 -2.78 -8.02
CA GLY A 14 4.01 -3.75 -8.23
C GLY A 14 3.20 -4.02 -6.96
N PRO A 15 3.84 -4.52 -5.88
CA PRO A 15 3.20 -4.72 -4.58
C PRO A 15 2.65 -3.43 -3.97
N PHE A 16 3.31 -2.29 -4.15
CA PHE A 16 2.85 -0.99 -3.64
C PHE A 16 1.48 -0.62 -4.22
N ILE A 17 1.31 -0.70 -5.54
CA ILE A 17 0.03 -0.37 -6.18
C ILE A 17 -1.07 -1.34 -5.70
N ALA A 18 -0.79 -2.65 -5.68
CA ALA A 18 -1.77 -3.64 -5.25
C ALA A 18 -2.21 -3.43 -3.79
N THR A 19 -1.24 -3.31 -2.87
CA THR A 19 -1.53 -3.12 -1.44
C THR A 19 -2.17 -1.76 -1.14
N PHE A 20 -1.84 -0.71 -1.89
CA PHE A 20 -2.49 0.60 -1.77
C PHE A 20 -3.97 0.54 -2.10
N PHE A 21 -4.35 -0.06 -3.23
CA PHE A 21 -5.77 -0.21 -3.59
C PHE A 21 -6.53 -1.11 -2.61
N ILE A 22 -5.92 -2.23 -2.18
CA ILE A 22 -6.54 -3.15 -1.22
C ILE A 22 -6.78 -2.45 0.12
N THR A 23 -5.76 -1.77 0.68
CA THR A 23 -5.88 -1.08 1.97
C THR A 23 -6.86 0.08 1.93
N LEU A 24 -6.85 0.88 0.85
CA LEU A 24 -7.82 1.96 0.64
C LEU A 24 -9.25 1.42 0.61
N PHE A 25 -9.48 0.33 -0.14
CA PHE A 25 -10.79 -0.33 -0.21
C PHE A 25 -11.25 -0.88 1.14
N VAL A 26 -10.37 -1.56 1.87
CA VAL A 26 -10.68 -2.09 3.21
C VAL A 26 -11.01 -0.97 4.19
N LEU A 27 -10.28 0.14 4.17
CA LEU A 27 -10.56 1.29 5.03
C LEU A 27 -11.91 1.95 4.71
N ILE A 28 -12.28 2.03 3.44
CA ILE A 28 -13.61 2.50 3.03
C ILE A 28 -14.69 1.60 3.62
N LEU A 29 -14.58 0.28 3.48
CA LEU A 29 -15.54 -0.67 4.03
C LEU A 29 -15.61 -0.61 5.57
N GLN A 30 -14.47 -0.46 6.24
CA GLN A 30 -14.41 -0.27 7.68
C GLN A 30 -15.17 0.99 8.12
N PHE A 31 -15.03 2.09 7.39
CA PHE A 31 -15.78 3.31 7.68
C PHE A 31 -17.27 3.16 7.42
N PHE A 32 -17.66 2.48 6.34
CA PHE A 32 -19.06 2.16 6.08
C PHE A 32 -19.66 1.33 7.20
N TRP A 33 -18.92 0.37 7.74
CA TRP A 33 -19.36 -0.43 8.88
C TRP A 33 -19.54 0.40 10.15
N LEU A 34 -18.58 1.29 10.46
CA LEU A 34 -18.64 2.12 11.67
C LEU A 34 -19.78 3.15 11.61
N TRP A 35 -20.03 3.72 10.44
CA TRP A 35 -21.02 4.79 10.24
C TRP A 35 -22.37 4.29 9.73
N ILE A 36 -22.57 2.97 9.64
CA ILE A 36 -23.81 2.39 9.12
C ILE A 36 -25.04 2.86 9.92
N ASP A 37 -24.91 2.97 11.24
CA ASP A 37 -25.97 3.44 12.12
C ASP A 37 -26.25 4.94 11.96
N ASP A 38 -25.25 5.72 11.53
CA ASP A 38 -25.40 7.15 11.26
C ASP A 38 -26.02 7.44 9.89
N PHE A 39 -25.83 6.52 8.93
CA PHE A 39 -26.43 6.59 7.59
C PHE A 39 -27.86 6.02 7.56
N VAL A 40 -28.13 4.99 8.36
CA VAL A 40 -29.45 4.37 8.48
C VAL A 40 -30.37 5.27 9.32
N GLY A 41 -31.14 6.13 8.64
CA GLY A 41 -32.20 6.92 9.26
C GLY A 41 -32.24 8.40 8.89
N LYS A 42 -31.25 8.92 8.15
CA LYS A 42 -31.15 10.37 7.83
C LYS A 42 -31.61 10.79 6.43
N GLY A 43 -32.26 9.92 5.64
CA GLY A 43 -32.89 10.31 4.37
C GLY A 43 -31.93 10.96 3.37
N ILE A 44 -30.73 10.40 3.23
CA ILE A 44 -29.63 11.04 2.50
C ILE A 44 -29.86 10.89 1.00
N ASP A 45 -29.95 12.02 0.29
CA ASP A 45 -30.01 12.03 -1.18
C ASP A 45 -28.79 11.31 -1.77
N GLY A 46 -29.01 10.39 -2.71
CA GLY A 46 -27.95 9.66 -3.43
C GLY A 46 -26.73 10.49 -3.90
N PRO A 47 -26.87 11.74 -4.40
CA PRO A 47 -25.73 12.59 -4.73
C PRO A 47 -24.87 13.03 -3.52
N ILE A 48 -25.45 13.16 -2.33
CA ILE A 48 -24.73 13.49 -1.09
C ILE A 48 -23.90 12.27 -0.64
N PHE A 49 -24.43 11.06 -0.85
CA PHE A 49 -23.73 9.81 -0.57
C PHE A 49 -22.45 9.65 -1.40
N ILE A 50 -22.49 9.99 -2.70
CA ILE A 50 -21.31 9.97 -3.57
C ILE A 50 -20.27 11.01 -3.14
N LYS A 51 -20.69 12.25 -2.82
CA LYS A 51 -19.78 13.27 -2.27
C LYS A 51 -19.13 12.77 -0.99
N LEU A 52 -19.89 12.12 -0.12
CA LEU A 52 -19.39 11.57 1.14
C LEU A 52 -18.36 10.46 0.91
N ILE A 53 -18.55 9.56 -0.06
CA ILE A 53 -17.54 8.56 -0.45
C ILE A 53 -16.25 9.23 -0.91
N ILE A 54 -16.35 10.28 -1.73
CA ILE A 54 -15.18 11.01 -2.24
C ILE A 54 -14.43 11.71 -1.09
N TYR A 55 -15.13 12.43 -0.21
CA TYR A 55 -14.51 13.04 0.97
C TYR A 55 -13.90 11.99 1.89
N LEU A 56 -14.59 10.88 2.11
CA LEU A 56 -14.13 9.78 2.95
C LEU A 56 -12.83 9.18 2.39
N SER A 57 -12.81 8.83 1.10
CA SER A 57 -11.61 8.31 0.45
C SER A 57 -10.43 9.29 0.56
N ALA A 58 -10.64 10.58 0.31
CA ALA A 58 -9.60 11.61 0.43
C ALA A 58 -9.02 11.71 1.85
N THR A 59 -9.85 11.51 2.87
CA THR A 59 -9.44 11.54 4.29
C THR A 59 -8.69 10.25 4.69
N LEU A 60 -8.97 9.14 4.01
CA LEU A 60 -8.35 7.85 4.25
C LEU A 60 -7.03 7.65 3.50
N VAL A 61 -6.79 8.36 2.39
CA VAL A 61 -5.54 8.26 1.61
C VAL A 61 -4.28 8.47 2.48
N PRO A 62 -4.19 9.50 3.35
CA PRO A 62 -3.02 9.70 4.20
C PRO A 62 -2.75 8.55 5.19
N LEU A 63 -3.78 7.79 5.58
CA LEU A 63 -3.65 6.61 6.44
C LEU A 63 -3.34 5.33 5.63
N ALA A 64 -3.92 5.21 4.43
CA ALA A 64 -3.67 4.10 3.52
C ALA A 64 -2.23 4.10 2.99
N LEU A 65 -1.65 5.28 2.73
CA LEU A 65 -0.29 5.43 2.22
C LEU A 65 0.78 4.73 3.11
N PRO A 66 0.94 5.04 4.40
CA PRO A 66 1.95 4.41 5.24
C PRO A 66 1.70 2.91 5.44
N LEU A 67 0.44 2.47 5.51
CA LEU A 67 0.09 1.05 5.60
C LEU A 67 0.47 0.29 4.32
N ALA A 68 0.18 0.86 3.16
CA ALA A 68 0.54 0.31 1.87
C ALA A 68 2.07 0.25 1.69
N VAL A 69 2.80 1.29 2.11
CA VAL A 69 4.28 1.27 2.08
C VAL A 69 4.82 0.14 2.95
N LEU A 70 4.31 -0.02 4.19
CA LEU A 70 4.77 -1.08 5.08
C LEU A 70 4.51 -2.48 4.51
N LEU A 71 3.27 -2.74 4.06
CA LEU A 71 2.88 -4.04 3.51
C LEU A 71 3.63 -4.36 2.22
N SER A 72 3.76 -3.38 1.31
CA SER A 72 4.51 -3.55 0.07
C SER A 72 6.00 -3.76 0.31
N SER A 73 6.61 -3.06 1.27
CA SER A 73 8.01 -3.32 1.66
C SER A 73 8.18 -4.76 2.13
N ILE A 74 7.30 -5.26 3.00
CA ILE A 74 7.35 -6.65 3.49
C ILE A 74 7.21 -7.64 2.34
N MET A 75 6.24 -7.44 1.45
CA MET A 75 6.06 -8.31 0.27
C MET A 75 7.25 -8.26 -0.69
N THR A 76 7.84 -7.08 -0.89
CA THR A 76 9.01 -6.89 -1.74
C THR A 76 10.21 -7.64 -1.15
N PHE A 77 10.51 -7.44 0.13
CA PHE A 77 11.59 -8.18 0.81
C PHE A 77 11.33 -9.69 0.88
N GLY A 78 10.07 -10.11 1.05
CA GLY A 78 9.66 -11.52 1.02
C GLY A 78 9.92 -12.16 -0.35
N ASN A 79 9.47 -11.51 -1.43
CA ASN A 79 9.64 -12.00 -2.80
C ASN A 79 11.12 -12.06 -3.22
N LEU A 80 11.91 -11.04 -2.88
CA LEU A 80 13.37 -11.06 -3.08
C LEU A 80 14.07 -12.18 -2.27
N GLY A 81 13.50 -12.56 -1.11
CA GLY A 81 13.96 -13.69 -0.32
C GLY A 81 13.63 -15.04 -0.94
N GLU A 82 12.41 -15.22 -1.47
CA GLU A 82 11.95 -16.44 -2.15
C GLU A 82 12.70 -16.69 -3.46
N THR A 83 13.03 -15.64 -4.20
CA THR A 83 13.77 -15.73 -5.47
C THR A 83 15.29 -15.87 -5.29
N PHE A 84 15.78 -15.98 -4.05
CA PHE A 84 17.21 -15.98 -3.69
C PHE A 84 18.02 -14.78 -4.22
N GLU A 85 17.38 -13.75 -4.80
CA GLU A 85 18.05 -12.55 -5.29
C GLU A 85 18.71 -11.79 -4.14
N LEU A 86 18.05 -11.73 -2.99
CA LEU A 86 18.61 -11.14 -1.77
C LEU A 86 19.86 -11.89 -1.28
N VAL A 87 19.87 -13.22 -1.42
CA VAL A 87 21.00 -14.08 -1.03
C VAL A 87 22.15 -13.95 -2.02
N ALA A 88 21.87 -13.89 -3.32
CA ALA A 88 22.86 -13.70 -4.37
C ALA A 88 23.56 -12.34 -4.24
N ILE A 89 22.81 -11.26 -3.96
CA ILE A 89 23.34 -9.91 -3.76
C ILE A 89 24.23 -9.85 -2.51
N LYS A 90 23.80 -10.50 -1.42
CA LYS A 90 24.57 -10.56 -0.17
C LYS A 90 25.86 -11.38 -0.34
N SER A 91 25.82 -12.47 -1.09
CA SER A 91 26.99 -13.30 -1.45
C SER A 91 27.94 -12.60 -2.44
N ALA A 92 27.44 -11.65 -3.24
CA ALA A 92 28.24 -10.80 -4.12
C ALA A 92 28.97 -9.65 -3.40
N GLY A 93 28.92 -9.60 -2.06
CA GLY A 93 29.63 -8.61 -1.24
C GLY A 93 28.94 -7.24 -1.14
N ILE A 94 27.69 -7.11 -1.59
CA ILE A 94 26.93 -5.87 -1.48
C ILE A 94 26.18 -5.89 -0.13
N GLY A 95 26.57 -5.00 0.77
CA GLY A 95 25.98 -4.92 2.11
C GLY A 95 24.50 -4.52 2.09
N LEU A 96 23.70 -5.14 2.98
CA LEU A 96 22.26 -4.90 3.17
C LEU A 96 21.91 -3.41 3.35
N LEU A 97 22.79 -2.65 4.00
CA LEU A 97 22.67 -1.20 4.21
C LEU A 97 22.64 -0.37 2.90
N ARG A 98 23.21 -0.90 1.82
CA ARG A 98 23.15 -0.28 0.48
C ARG A 98 21.93 -0.73 -0.33
N PHE A 99 21.27 -1.80 0.10
CA PHE A 99 20.01 -2.29 -0.47
C PHE A 99 18.80 -1.56 0.15
N MET A 100 18.85 -1.25 1.45
CA MET A 100 17.86 -0.42 2.16
C MET A 100 17.96 1.09 1.84
N ARG A 101 19.03 1.51 1.16
CA ARG A 101 19.22 2.87 0.63
C ARG A 101 19.27 2.80 -0.90
N PRO A 102 18.11 2.66 -1.58
CA PRO A 102 18.02 2.95 -3.00
C PRO A 102 18.37 4.42 -3.30
#